data_AF-A0A936BTK2-F1
#
_entry.id   AF-A0A936BTK2-F1
#
_cell.length_a   1.000
_cell.length_b   1.000
_cell.length_c   1.000
_cell.angle_alpha   90.00
_cell.angle_beta   90.00
_cell.angle_gamma   90.00
#
_symmetry.space_group_name_H-M   'P 1'
#
loop_
_entity.id
_entity.type
_entity.pdbx_description
1 polymer ?
#
loop_
_entity_poly.entity_id
_entity_poly.type
_entity_poly.pdbx_seq_one_letter_code
_entity_poly.pdbx_strand_id
1 'polypeptide(L)'
;MKYHDGSVAKLGDIVIIPIHLGPKEGRIVMLGDTYEHLDLDADFVSWVKKEKIIDATQVAVQWIGENPLAHNDPRYAPVGDIMFTALDEDVVQREKEA
;
A
#
# COMPACT_ATOMS: atom_id res chain seq x y z
N MET A 1 -9.54 -9.69 3.21
CA MET A 1 -9.53 -9.31 1.78
C MET A 1 -8.71 -10.31 0.96
N LYS A 2 -8.77 -10.27 -0.38
CA LYS A 2 -8.12 -11.24 -1.28
C LYS A 2 -7.55 -10.56 -2.52
N TYR A 3 -6.48 -11.12 -3.07
CA TYR A 3 -5.99 -10.84 -4.42
C TYR A 3 -6.95 -11.32 -5.49
N HIS A 4 -6.76 -10.78 -6.72
CA HIS A 4 -7.58 -11.13 -7.87
C HIS A 4 -7.50 -12.63 -8.21
N ASP A 5 -6.35 -13.26 -7.95
CA ASP A 5 -6.14 -14.71 -8.09
C ASP A 5 -6.87 -15.56 -7.01
N GLY A 6 -7.55 -14.91 -6.06
CA GLY A 6 -8.30 -15.52 -4.97
C GLY A 6 -7.47 -15.85 -3.72
N SER A 7 -6.15 -15.64 -3.75
CA SER A 7 -5.27 -15.79 -2.60
C SER A 7 -5.55 -14.73 -1.53
N VAL A 8 -5.27 -15.04 -0.27
CA VAL A 8 -5.57 -14.15 0.86
C VAL A 8 -4.42 -13.18 1.07
N ALA A 9 -4.70 -11.89 0.98
CA ALA A 9 -3.74 -10.84 1.29
C ALA A 9 -3.52 -10.72 2.81
N LYS A 10 -2.26 -10.50 3.20
CA LYS A 10 -1.81 -10.44 4.59
C LYS A 10 -0.90 -9.24 4.80
N LEU A 11 -0.85 -8.79 6.05
CA LEU A 11 0.17 -7.83 6.48
C LEU A 11 1.57 -8.41 6.23
N GLY A 12 2.46 -7.57 5.71
CA GLY A 12 3.82 -7.94 5.38
C GLY A 12 4.01 -8.58 4.00
N ASP A 13 2.94 -8.87 3.26
CA ASP A 13 3.06 -9.33 1.88
C ASP A 13 3.78 -8.26 1.04
N ILE A 14 4.70 -8.72 0.18
CA ILE A 14 5.32 -7.87 -0.82
C ILE A 14 4.46 -7.93 -2.08
N VAL A 15 4.08 -6.76 -2.58
CA VAL A 15 3.26 -6.61 -3.79
C VAL A 15 4.02 -5.85 -4.85
N ILE A 16 3.73 -6.17 -6.10
CA ILE A 16 4.20 -5.44 -7.27
C ILE A 16 3.06 -4.51 -7.70
N ILE A 17 3.37 -3.21 -7.75
CA ILE A 17 2.43 -2.15 -8.09
C ILE A 17 2.88 -1.53 -9.42
N PRO A 18 2.05 -1.57 -10.47
CA PRO A 18 2.36 -0.89 -11.72
C PRO A 18 2.21 0.61 -11.52
N ILE A 19 3.28 1.34 -11.84
CA ILE A 19 3.25 2.81 -11.94
C ILE A 19 3.87 3.24 -13.27
N HIS A 20 3.68 4.49 -13.65
CA HIS A 20 4.17 5.05 -14.92
C HIS A 20 5.70 4.98 -15.08
N LEU A 21 6.47 4.85 -13.99
CA LEU A 21 7.92 4.68 -14.00
C LEU A 21 8.38 3.21 -14.09
N GLY A 22 7.44 2.29 -14.31
CA GLY A 22 7.63 0.85 -14.26
C GLY A 22 7.20 0.23 -12.91
N PRO A 23 7.05 -1.10 -12.84
CA PRO A 23 6.59 -1.77 -11.63
C PRO A 23 7.49 -1.51 -10.43
N LYS A 24 6.89 -1.30 -9.25
CA LYS A 24 7.59 -1.06 -7.98
C LYS A 24 7.06 -1.97 -6.88
N GLU A 25 7.94 -2.32 -5.95
CA GLU A 25 7.59 -3.16 -4.82
C GLU A 25 7.11 -2.33 -3.63
N GLY A 26 6.03 -2.77 -3.02
CA GLY A 26 5.53 -2.25 -1.75
C GLY A 26 5.24 -3.39 -0.78
N ARG A 27 5.34 -3.11 0.52
CA ARG A 27 4.91 -4.02 1.58
C ARG A 27 3.54 -3.60 2.08
N ILE A 28 2.59 -4.53 2.18
CA ILE A 28 1.29 -4.25 2.81
C ILE A 28 1.49 -3.97 4.31
N VAL A 29 1.12 -2.77 4.74
CA VAL A 29 1.22 -2.30 6.14
C VAL A 29 -0.13 -2.01 6.78
N MET A 30 -1.22 -1.94 6.00
CA MET A 30 -2.59 -1.93 6.53
C MET A 30 -3.58 -2.59 5.56
N LEU A 31 -4.52 -3.36 6.10
CA LEU A 31 -5.67 -3.92 5.37
C LEU A 31 -6.89 -3.02 5.54
N GLY A 32 -7.52 -2.56 4.46
CA GLY A 32 -8.63 -1.62 4.53
C GLY A 32 -9.93 -2.20 5.08
N ASP A 33 -10.14 -3.51 4.99
CA ASP A 33 -11.37 -4.17 5.48
C ASP A 33 -11.42 -4.33 7.00
N THR A 34 -10.26 -4.46 7.64
CA THR A 34 -10.13 -4.75 9.07
C THR A 34 -9.41 -3.64 9.84
N TYR A 35 -8.69 -2.75 9.15
CA TYR A 35 -7.73 -1.80 9.73
C TYR A 35 -6.61 -2.46 10.56
N GLU A 36 -6.39 -3.77 10.41
CA GLU A 36 -5.18 -4.41 10.91
C GLU A 36 -3.97 -3.77 10.23
N HIS A 37 -2.90 -3.52 10.99
CA HIS A 37 -1.72 -2.82 10.50
C HIS A 37 -0.43 -3.27 11.19
N LEU A 38 0.71 -2.98 10.56
CA LEU A 38 2.06 -3.30 11.01
C LEU A 38 2.92 -2.04 11.03
N ASP A 39 3.60 -1.78 12.15
CA ASP A 39 4.63 -0.73 12.30
C ASP A 39 4.21 0.67 11.82
N LEU A 40 2.94 1.03 12.01
CA LEU A 40 2.42 2.37 11.72
C LEU A 40 2.31 3.21 12.99
N ASP A 41 2.61 4.49 12.84
CA ASP A 41 2.43 5.48 13.90
C ASP A 41 0.94 5.59 14.33
N ALA A 42 0.71 5.76 15.62
CA ALA A 42 -0.64 5.77 16.19
C ALA A 42 -1.48 6.96 15.72
N ASP A 43 -0.87 8.13 15.52
CA ASP A 43 -1.57 9.32 15.01
C ASP A 43 -1.94 9.13 13.55
N PHE A 44 -1.06 8.53 12.74
CA PHE A 44 -1.38 8.15 11.36
C PHE A 44 -2.58 7.19 11.31
N VAL A 45 -2.57 6.12 12.10
CA VAL A 45 -3.67 5.15 12.16
C VAL A 45 -4.98 5.81 12.63
N SER A 46 -4.90 6.69 13.62
CA SER A 46 -6.05 7.45 14.13
C SER A 46 -6.65 8.33 13.02
N TRP A 47 -5.79 9.05 12.29
CA TRP A 47 -6.20 9.89 11.17
C TRP A 47 -6.86 9.07 10.05
N VAL A 48 -6.25 7.96 9.61
CA VAL A 48 -6.82 7.09 8.56
C VAL A 48 -8.21 6.59 8.95
N LYS A 49 -8.40 6.13 10.20
CA LYS A 49 -9.70 5.64 10.69
C LYS A 49 -10.73 6.75 10.82
N LYS A 50 -10.34 7.91 11.36
CA LYS A 50 -11.23 9.04 11.60
C LYS A 50 -11.75 9.65 10.31
N GLU A 51 -10.87 9.84 9.34
CA GLU A 51 -11.18 10.47 8.06
C GLU A 51 -11.62 9.45 6.98
N LYS A 52 -11.61 8.15 7.31
CA LYS A 52 -11.97 7.04 6.39
C LYS A 52 -11.21 7.10 5.07
N ILE A 53 -9.88 7.27 5.18
CA ILE A 53 -8.99 7.45 4.03
C ILE A 53 -8.89 6.19 3.16
N ILE A 54 -9.04 5.01 3.78
CA ILE A 54 -8.90 3.71 3.14
C ILE A 54 -10.24 2.97 3.11
N ASP A 55 -10.61 2.46 1.93
CA ASP A 55 -11.80 1.64 1.73
C ASP A 55 -11.50 0.14 1.94
N ALA A 56 -12.57 -0.67 2.13
CA ALA A 56 -12.46 -2.10 2.40
C ALA A 56 -11.79 -2.92 1.26
N THR A 57 -11.71 -2.36 0.05
CA THR A 57 -11.04 -2.98 -1.11
C THR A 57 -9.59 -2.54 -1.29
N GLN A 58 -9.12 -1.66 -0.41
CA GLN A 58 -7.80 -1.05 -0.52
C GLN A 58 -6.84 -1.57 0.55
N VAL A 59 -5.56 -1.42 0.27
CA VAL A 59 -4.46 -1.61 1.22
C VAL A 59 -3.62 -0.33 1.31
N ALA A 60 -3.01 -0.12 2.47
CA ALA A 60 -1.88 0.79 2.58
C ALA A 60 -0.60 0.00 2.38
N VAL A 61 0.26 0.48 1.50
CA VAL A 61 1.56 -0.12 1.19
C VAL A 61 2.66 0.87 1.53
N GLN A 62 3.73 0.39 2.15
CA GLN A 62 4.97 1.15 2.29
C GLN A 62 5.92 0.73 1.18
N TRP A 63 6.50 1.69 0.46
CA TRP A 63 7.46 1.39 -0.61
C TRP A 63 8.68 0.63 -0.08
N ILE A 64 9.17 -0.35 -0.85
CA ILE A 64 10.44 -1.03 -0.58
C ILE A 64 11.55 -0.31 -1.33
N GLY A 65 12.55 0.18 -0.59
CA GLY A 65 13.62 0.99 -1.14
C GLY A 65 13.23 2.47 -1.22
N GLU A 66 13.56 3.13 -2.32
CA GLU A 66 13.23 4.54 -2.52
C GLU A 66 11.76 4.72 -2.93
N ASN A 67 11.11 5.74 -2.39
CA ASN A 67 9.78 6.16 -2.82
C ASN A 67 9.84 6.65 -4.27
N PRO A 68 9.21 5.93 -5.21
CA PRO A 68 9.34 6.23 -6.64
C PRO A 68 8.62 7.53 -7.04
N LEU A 69 7.78 8.08 -6.17
CA LEU A 69 7.02 9.31 -6.41
C LEU A 69 7.65 10.51 -5.71
N ALA A 70 8.72 10.32 -4.93
CA ALA A 70 9.36 11.40 -4.17
C ALA A 70 9.80 12.55 -5.09
N HIS A 71 9.40 13.77 -4.74
CA HIS A 71 9.77 14.98 -5.45
C HIS A 71 9.86 16.17 -4.49
N ASN A 72 10.61 17.20 -4.90
CA ASN A 72 10.71 18.47 -4.18
C ASN A 72 10.07 19.63 -4.95
N ASP A 73 9.25 19.34 -5.96
CA ASP A 73 8.56 20.37 -6.75
C ASP A 73 7.44 21.02 -5.91
N PRO A 74 7.53 22.33 -5.59
CA PRO A 74 6.58 23.00 -4.72
C PRO A 74 5.19 23.17 -5.34
N ARG A 75 5.02 22.83 -6.63
CA ARG A 75 3.71 22.86 -7.31
C ARG A 75 2.84 21.66 -6.95
N TYR A 76 3.42 20.61 -6.38
CA TYR A 76 2.75 19.37 -6.02
C TYR A 76 2.81 19.13 -4.52
N ALA A 77 1.81 18.42 -3.99
CA ALA A 77 1.79 18.05 -2.57
C ALA A 77 2.96 17.09 -2.26
N PRO A 78 3.59 17.20 -1.08
CA PRO A 78 4.60 16.24 -0.67
C PRO A 78 4.00 14.83 -0.61
N VAL A 79 4.76 13.85 -1.09
CA VAL A 79 4.36 12.43 -1.03
C VAL A 79 5.01 11.75 0.16
N GLY A 80 4.22 11.00 0.92
CA GLY A 80 4.73 10.12 1.98
C GLY A 80 5.19 8.78 1.42
N ASP A 81 5.84 7.98 2.26
CA ASP A 81 6.32 6.63 1.90
C ASP A 81 5.21 5.57 1.90
N ILE A 82 4.00 5.95 2.34
CA ILE A 82 2.80 5.12 2.33
C ILE A 82 1.91 5.55 1.17
N MET A 83 1.51 4.57 0.36
CA MET A 83 0.52 4.73 -0.70
C MET A 83 -0.72 3.90 -0.36
N PHE A 84 -1.92 4.41 -0.70
CA PHE A 84 -3.14 3.62 -0.69
C PHE A 84 -3.44 3.14 -2.10
N THR A 85 -3.75 1.86 -2.26
CA THR A 85 -4.12 1.30 -3.57
C THR A 85 -5.22 0.26 -3.43
N ALA A 86 -6.05 0.15 -4.46
CA ALA A 86 -6.94 -0.99 -4.60
C ALA A 86 -6.10 -2.27 -4.77
N LEU A 87 -6.65 -3.38 -4.29
CA LEU A 87 -6.07 -4.69 -4.49
C LEU A 87 -6.84 -5.37 -5.64
N ASP A 88 -6.61 -4.84 -6.84
CA ASP A 88 -7.27 -5.21 -8.10
C ASP A 88 -6.41 -6.20 -8.93
N GLU A 89 -6.74 -6.40 -10.21
CA GLU A 89 -6.02 -7.31 -11.11
C GLU A 89 -4.57 -6.92 -11.39
N ASP A 90 -4.22 -5.64 -11.21
CA ASP A 90 -2.92 -5.09 -11.55
C ASP A 90 -1.93 -5.17 -10.37
N VAL A 91 -2.44 -5.26 -9.14
CA VAL A 91 -1.64 -5.43 -7.92
C VAL A 91 -1.50 -6.91 -7.57
N VAL A 92 -0.31 -7.45 -7.83
CA VAL A 92 -0.01 -8.88 -7.62
C VAL A 92 0.94 -9.09 -6.45
N GLN A 93 0.78 -10.21 -5.74
CA GLN A 93 1.74 -10.63 -4.73
C GLN A 93 3.05 -11.03 -5.42
N ARG A 94 4.19 -10.55 -4.92
CA ARG A 94 5.50 -11.05 -5.34
C ARG A 94 5.59 -12.50 -4.87
N GLU A 95 5.61 -13.44 -5.80
CA GLU A 95 5.80 -14.86 -5.48
C GLU A 95 7.08 -15.01 -4.65
N LYS A 96 6.98 -15.69 -3.51
CA LYS A 96 8.17 -16.11 -2.78
C LYS A 96 8.91 -17.09 -3.69
N GLU A 97 10.07 -16.70 -4.20
CA GLU A 97 11.02 -17.67 -4.74
C GLU A 97 11.21 -18.75 -3.66
N ALA A 98 10.77 -19.97 -3.99
CA ALA A 98 10.88 -21.15 -3.13
C ALA A 98 12.28 -21.75 -3.24
#